data_AF-A0A942QIG2-F1
#
_entry.id   AF-A0A942QIG2-F1
#
_cell.length_a   1.000
_cell.length_b   1.000
_cell.length_c   1.000
_cell.angle_alpha   90.00
_cell.angle_beta   90.00
_cell.angle_gamma   90.00
#
_symmetry.space_group_name_H-M   'P 1'
#
loop_
_entity.id
_entity.type
_entity.pdbx_description
1 polymer ?
#
loop_
_entity_poly.entity_id
_entity_poly.type
_entity_poly.pdbx_seq_one_letter_code
_entity_poly.pdbx_strand_id
1 'polypeptide(L)'
;MHDVIREVEVLSEKYRNNNKLSRVDALKVEESLGLLFMAPETFEVACYLMLKLPSDCACRALISSLQGGDTERQNKIDSIVKHKGFNSFSGRCRQLELLKLMIADSKRSAFFLLTHLAEQLTMAGRKKPGSRIVAMFRERMMDNLELLQIPLEKLSVSPRQISNISALVLLGLVDMHRQDPGSDGKKIKFLEWLAGSGSQPTLSDTFVCEVEKDTASWAEDIQRECVRLGLIRIVTFRTESETQTPKKETAKSEIAHVTDFDGVPKIEQGKGTTIWDRSSGPVRQLEAVAEYLISLEEYLASLKKELHSIQANLDSEKKQRLESQMLVARLKEDNRSLALQNKEMSTGLEAAEKTVLHLEREAENRSKAHREEIDLLLSQMDKETDYNMKEFKNMLAQSLRLQYMNFLEVEDTPMTADLGEHLRYSIRKVFKLLEARGISVEEG
;
A
#
# COMPACT_ATOMS: atom_id res chain seq x y z
N MET A 1 21.46 33.90 -6.39
CA MET A 1 21.07 32.49 -6.63
C MET A 1 22.13 31.68 -7.37
N HIS A 2 22.73 32.15 -8.47
CA HIS A 2 23.81 31.42 -9.16
C HIS A 2 25.02 31.11 -8.27
N ASP A 3 25.41 32.02 -7.36
CA ASP A 3 26.51 31.77 -6.44
C ASP A 3 26.20 30.63 -5.45
N VAL A 4 24.95 30.53 -4.99
CA VAL A 4 24.48 29.46 -4.10
C VAL A 4 24.49 28.11 -4.82
N ILE A 5 24.05 28.07 -6.09
CA ILE A 5 24.11 26.84 -6.91
C ILE A 5 25.56 26.38 -7.06
N ARG A 6 26.47 27.29 -7.45
CA ARG A 6 27.89 26.99 -7.63
C ARG A 6 28.52 26.48 -6.33
N GLU A 7 28.15 27.07 -5.20
CA GLU A 7 28.64 26.64 -3.90
C GLU A 7 28.19 25.20 -3.56
N VAL A 8 26.92 24.87 -3.78
CA VAL A 8 26.39 23.53 -3.55
C VAL A 8 27.02 22.51 -4.51
N GLU A 9 27.30 22.90 -5.76
CA GLU A 9 28.03 22.06 -6.73
C GLU A 9 29.46 21.74 -6.26
N VAL A 10 30.18 22.72 -5.72
CA VAL A 10 31.53 22.49 -5.16
C VAL A 10 31.48 21.51 -3.99
N LEU A 11 30.49 21.66 -3.10
CA LEU A 11 30.30 20.75 -1.97
C LEU A 11 29.89 19.34 -2.44
N SER A 12 29.05 19.24 -3.47
CA SER A 12 28.71 17.98 -4.13
C SER A 12 29.95 17.29 -4.71
N GLU A 13 30.84 18.02 -5.38
CA GLU A 13 32.06 17.43 -5.95
C GLU A 13 33.05 17.02 -4.84
N LYS A 14 33.15 17.80 -3.77
CA LYS A 14 33.92 17.45 -2.58
C LYS A 14 33.42 16.15 -1.94
N TYR A 15 32.10 15.98 -1.83
CA TYR A 15 31.50 14.73 -1.36
C TYR A 15 31.77 13.58 -2.30
N ARG A 16 31.61 13.78 -3.61
CA ARG A 16 31.87 12.77 -4.64
C ARG A 16 33.31 12.23 -4.57
N ASN A 17 34.28 13.10 -4.32
CA ASN A 17 35.69 12.73 -4.23
C ASN A 17 36.06 12.04 -2.92
N ASN A 18 35.43 12.42 -1.80
CA ASN A 18 35.83 11.97 -0.46
C ASN A 18 34.85 10.99 0.21
N ASN A 19 33.68 10.75 -0.39
CA ASN A 19 32.53 10.02 0.18
C ASN A 19 32.06 10.51 1.57
N LYS A 20 32.53 11.68 2.02
CA LYS A 20 32.18 12.31 3.31
C LYS A 20 32.30 13.82 3.18
N LEU A 21 31.46 14.53 3.93
CA LEU A 21 31.56 15.98 4.15
C LEU A 21 31.95 16.23 5.61
N SER A 22 32.70 17.32 5.86
CA SER A 22 32.92 17.78 7.22
C SER A 22 31.61 18.28 7.83
N ARG A 23 31.54 18.38 9.16
CA ARG A 23 30.34 18.91 9.84
C ARG A 23 29.99 20.34 9.37
N VAL A 24 31.01 21.17 9.15
CA VAL A 24 30.84 22.54 8.67
C VAL A 24 30.29 22.54 7.24
N ASP A 25 30.86 21.72 6.36
CA ASP A 25 30.37 21.59 4.98
C ASP A 25 28.93 21.05 4.94
N ALA A 26 28.59 20.10 5.81
CA ALA A 26 27.25 19.52 5.87
C ALA A 26 26.19 20.54 6.31
N LEU A 27 26.50 21.38 7.30
CA LEU A 27 25.63 22.49 7.72
C LEU A 27 25.48 23.52 6.60
N LYS A 28 26.58 23.82 5.90
CA LYS A 28 26.57 24.75 4.77
C LYS A 28 25.75 24.23 3.59
N VAL A 29 25.81 22.92 3.32
CA VAL A 29 24.90 22.26 2.37
C VAL A 29 23.45 22.44 2.81
N GLU A 30 23.15 22.24 4.09
CA GLU A 30 21.79 22.34 4.61
C GLU A 30 21.19 23.75 4.42
N GLU A 31 21.96 24.78 4.75
CA GLU A 31 21.57 26.18 4.59
C GLU A 31 21.42 26.56 3.11
N SER A 32 22.47 26.34 2.30
CA SER A 32 22.50 26.73 0.90
C SER A 32 21.46 25.96 0.07
N LEU A 33 21.29 24.65 0.30
CA LEU A 33 20.26 23.86 -0.39
C LEU A 33 18.85 24.23 0.08
N GLY A 34 18.67 24.57 1.36
CA GLY A 34 17.41 25.07 1.89
C GLY A 34 16.95 26.35 1.18
N LEU A 35 17.86 27.31 0.95
CA LEU A 35 17.58 28.51 0.18
C LEU A 35 17.13 28.20 -1.26
N LEU A 36 17.74 27.19 -1.91
CA LEU A 36 17.36 26.79 -3.26
C LEU A 36 15.96 26.14 -3.32
N PHE A 37 15.54 25.42 -2.27
CA PHE A 37 14.18 24.84 -2.20
C PHE A 37 13.09 25.88 -1.91
N MET A 38 13.45 27.03 -1.34
CA MET A 38 12.49 28.11 -1.07
C MET A 38 12.14 28.91 -2.32
N ALA A 39 13.04 28.96 -3.32
CA ALA A 39 12.82 29.69 -4.56
C ALA A 39 12.26 28.77 -5.67
N PRO A 40 11.08 29.09 -6.26
CA PRO A 40 10.45 28.26 -7.30
C PRO A 40 11.36 28.02 -8.51
N GLU A 41 12.08 29.06 -8.95
CA GLU A 41 12.98 29.03 -10.11
C GLU A 41 14.11 27.99 -9.97
N THR A 42 14.53 27.70 -8.73
CA THR A 42 15.67 26.84 -8.44
C THR A 42 15.28 25.50 -7.85
N PHE A 43 13.99 25.23 -7.69
CA PHE A 43 13.49 24.02 -7.04
C PHE A 43 13.92 22.74 -7.77
N GLU A 44 13.84 22.71 -9.10
CA GLU A 44 14.28 21.56 -9.89
C GLU A 44 15.78 21.31 -9.76
N VAL A 45 16.58 22.39 -9.78
CA VAL A 45 18.04 22.32 -9.59
C VAL A 45 18.36 21.80 -8.19
N ALA A 46 17.63 22.25 -7.16
CA ALA A 46 17.77 21.76 -5.80
C ALA A 46 17.46 20.26 -5.69
N CYS A 47 16.40 19.78 -6.35
CA CYS A 47 16.07 18.35 -6.42
C CYS A 47 17.19 17.53 -7.05
N TYR A 48 17.81 18.04 -8.11
CA TYR A 48 18.95 17.39 -8.77
C TYR A 48 20.19 17.35 -7.87
N LEU A 49 20.54 18.47 -7.22
CA LEU A 49 21.69 18.56 -6.32
C LEU A 49 21.52 17.70 -5.07
N MET A 50 20.32 17.63 -4.51
CA MET A 50 19.98 16.76 -3.38
C MET A 50 20.37 15.30 -3.61
N LEU A 51 20.23 14.79 -4.85
CA LEU A 51 20.59 13.41 -5.18
C LEU A 51 22.09 13.15 -5.22
N LYS A 52 22.90 14.20 -5.37
CA LYS A 52 24.38 14.12 -5.39
C LYS A 52 25.03 14.30 -4.03
N LEU A 53 24.27 14.76 -3.04
CA LEU A 53 24.75 15.09 -1.70
C LEU A 53 24.51 13.93 -0.71
N PRO A 54 25.13 13.97 0.50
CA PRO A 54 24.78 13.05 1.57
C PRO A 54 23.28 13.13 1.89
N SER A 55 22.64 11.97 2.08
CA SER A 55 21.18 11.92 2.24
C SER A 55 20.69 12.69 3.46
N ASP A 56 21.40 12.59 4.59
CA ASP A 56 20.99 13.19 5.86
C ASP A 56 20.92 14.73 5.82
N CYS A 57 21.98 15.42 5.36
CA CYS A 57 21.95 16.88 5.26
C CYS A 57 20.99 17.37 4.17
N ALA A 58 20.93 16.69 3.02
CA ALA A 58 20.08 17.13 1.93
C ALA A 58 18.58 16.95 2.24
N CYS A 59 18.21 15.88 2.96
CA CYS A 59 16.83 15.66 3.41
C CYS A 59 16.42 16.64 4.50
N ARG A 60 17.32 16.98 5.44
CA ARG A 60 17.07 18.03 6.43
C ARG A 60 16.89 19.40 5.79
N ALA A 61 17.72 19.75 4.80
CA ALA A 61 17.58 21.00 4.05
C ALA A 61 16.19 21.16 3.45
N LEU A 62 15.67 20.08 2.84
CA LEU A 62 14.32 20.08 2.30
C LEU A 62 13.29 20.29 3.40
N ILE A 63 13.33 19.51 4.50
CA ILE A 63 12.33 19.61 5.57
C ILE A 63 12.32 21.00 6.19
N SER A 64 13.50 21.59 6.44
CA SER A 64 13.62 22.97 6.93
C SER A 64 13.03 24.01 5.96
N SER A 65 13.01 23.72 4.66
CA SER A 65 12.39 24.56 3.62
C SER A 65 10.90 24.31 3.39
N LEU A 66 10.32 23.27 4.00
CA LEU A 66 8.88 22.97 3.94
C LEU A 66 8.13 23.86 4.94
N GLN A 67 8.18 25.17 4.69
CA GLN A 67 7.33 26.15 5.33
C GLN A 67 5.94 26.15 4.69
N GLY A 68 4.91 26.52 5.44
CA GLY A 68 3.53 26.60 4.96
C GLY A 68 2.59 25.53 5.52
N GLY A 69 1.33 25.59 5.09
CA GLY A 69 0.29 24.64 5.47
C GLY A 69 0.44 23.27 4.81
N ASP A 70 -0.34 22.28 5.25
CA ASP A 70 -0.30 20.90 4.75
C ASP A 70 -0.35 20.80 3.22
N THR A 71 -1.19 21.61 2.57
CA THR A 71 -1.36 21.60 1.11
C THR A 71 -0.11 22.05 0.36
N GLU A 72 0.55 23.12 0.83
CA GLU A 72 1.77 23.62 0.20
C GLU A 72 2.93 22.63 0.37
N ARG A 73 3.05 22.05 1.56
CA ARG A 73 4.02 20.98 1.84
C ARG A 73 3.77 19.78 0.93
N GLN A 74 2.53 19.36 0.79
CA GLN A 74 2.14 18.24 -0.07
C GLN A 74 2.45 18.52 -1.54
N ASN A 75 2.18 19.73 -2.04
CA ASN A 75 2.53 20.12 -3.42
C ASN A 75 4.04 20.06 -3.67
N LYS A 76 4.86 20.56 -2.74
CA LYS A 76 6.33 20.47 -2.84
C LYS A 76 6.81 19.01 -2.83
N ILE A 77 6.23 18.16 -1.98
CA ILE A 77 6.56 16.73 -1.94
C ILE A 77 6.19 16.06 -3.27
N ASP A 78 4.99 16.34 -3.79
CA ASP A 78 4.52 15.80 -5.06
C ASP A 78 5.45 16.19 -6.22
N SER A 79 5.91 17.44 -6.28
CA SER A 79 6.93 17.89 -7.24
C SER A 79 8.24 17.10 -7.14
N ILE A 80 8.70 16.79 -5.92
CA ILE A 80 9.94 16.04 -5.68
C ILE A 80 9.80 14.59 -6.12
N VAL A 81 8.70 13.95 -5.76
CA VAL A 81 8.50 12.54 -6.07
C VAL A 81 8.27 12.32 -7.57
N LYS A 82 7.69 13.31 -8.27
CA LYS A 82 7.55 13.32 -9.73
C LYS A 82 8.87 13.59 -10.47
N HIS A 83 9.89 14.16 -9.81
CA HIS A 83 11.17 14.42 -10.44
C HIS A 83 11.85 13.11 -10.89
N LYS A 84 12.32 13.06 -12.14
CA LYS A 84 12.81 11.83 -12.79
C LYS A 84 13.91 11.10 -11.99
N GLY A 85 14.76 11.85 -11.30
CA GLY A 85 15.85 11.28 -10.49
C GLY A 85 15.37 10.47 -9.28
N PHE A 86 14.15 10.73 -8.78
CA PHE A 86 13.60 10.07 -7.60
C PHE A 86 13.06 8.66 -7.87
N ASN A 87 12.87 8.29 -9.13
CA ASN A 87 12.50 6.92 -9.53
C ASN A 87 13.68 5.93 -9.47
N SER A 88 14.91 6.43 -9.38
CA SER A 88 16.12 5.62 -9.25
C SER A 88 16.21 4.95 -7.87
N PHE A 89 17.10 3.94 -7.72
CA PHE A 89 17.37 3.35 -6.41
C PHE A 89 17.82 4.39 -5.39
N SER A 90 18.78 5.25 -5.75
CA SER A 90 19.25 6.35 -4.90
C SER A 90 18.12 7.29 -4.51
N GLY A 91 17.25 7.62 -5.47
CA GLY A 91 16.05 8.42 -5.25
C GLY A 91 15.10 7.82 -4.21
N ARG A 92 14.77 6.53 -4.35
CA ARG A 92 13.95 5.80 -3.37
C ARG A 92 14.60 5.74 -1.99
N CYS A 93 15.93 5.61 -1.91
CA CYS A 93 16.65 5.71 -0.64
C CYS A 93 16.48 7.08 0.02
N ARG A 94 16.44 8.17 -0.78
CA ARG A 94 16.17 9.52 -0.27
C ARG A 94 14.72 9.67 0.18
N GLN A 95 13.77 9.10 -0.55
CA GLN A 95 12.36 9.09 -0.11
C GLN A 95 12.19 8.38 1.23
N LEU A 96 12.92 7.29 1.48
CA LEU A 96 12.91 6.61 2.78
C LEU A 96 13.48 7.48 3.91
N GLU A 97 14.58 8.22 3.69
CA GLU A 97 15.08 9.16 4.70
C GLU A 97 14.10 10.31 4.94
N LEU A 98 13.56 10.87 3.87
CA LEU A 98 12.56 11.93 3.95
C LEU A 98 11.34 11.46 4.74
N LEU A 99 10.87 10.24 4.47
CA LEU A 99 9.77 9.63 5.20
C LEU A 99 10.08 9.57 6.69
N LYS A 100 11.26 9.05 7.06
CA LYS A 100 11.69 8.97 8.46
C LYS A 100 11.69 10.33 9.15
N LEU A 101 12.31 11.33 8.53
CA LEU A 101 12.38 12.67 9.11
C LEU A 101 10.99 13.36 9.15
N MET A 102 10.14 13.11 8.16
CA MET A 102 8.77 13.65 8.12
C MET A 102 7.86 13.05 9.17
N ILE A 103 8.09 11.82 9.63
CA ILE A 103 7.28 11.23 10.71
C ILE A 103 7.38 12.10 11.98
N ALA A 104 8.56 12.66 12.24
CA ALA A 104 8.79 13.56 13.36
C ALA A 104 8.22 14.98 13.13
N ASP A 105 8.25 15.48 11.89
CA ASP A 105 7.78 16.84 11.54
C ASP A 105 6.27 16.91 11.24
N SER A 106 5.79 16.15 10.25
CA SER A 106 4.39 16.10 9.83
C SER A 106 3.97 14.70 9.41
N LYS A 107 3.17 14.07 10.28
CA LYS A 107 2.61 12.72 10.07
C LYS A 107 1.76 12.62 8.81
N ARG A 108 1.07 13.70 8.41
CA ARG A 108 0.26 13.74 7.19
C ARG A 108 1.13 13.75 5.93
N SER A 109 2.18 14.56 5.91
CA SER A 109 3.16 14.58 4.83
C SER A 109 3.93 13.25 4.74
N ALA A 110 4.29 12.66 5.88
CA ALA A 110 4.89 11.32 5.94
C ALA A 110 3.95 10.27 5.33
N PHE A 111 2.68 10.27 5.71
CA PHE A 111 1.69 9.36 5.11
C PHE A 111 1.56 9.56 3.60
N PHE A 112 1.50 10.79 3.12
CA PHE A 112 1.47 11.07 1.69
C PHE A 112 2.69 10.48 0.96
N LEU A 113 3.89 10.74 1.47
CA LEU A 113 5.13 10.19 0.90
C LEU A 113 5.18 8.65 0.95
N LEU A 114 4.71 8.05 2.05
CA LEU A 114 4.60 6.59 2.19
C LEU A 114 3.67 6.00 1.14
N THR A 115 2.48 6.58 0.95
CA THR A 115 1.52 6.09 -0.06
C THR A 115 2.11 6.14 -1.46
N HIS A 116 2.79 7.23 -1.80
CA HIS A 116 3.42 7.41 -3.11
C HIS A 116 4.59 6.42 -3.32
N LEU A 117 5.46 6.25 -2.32
CA LEU A 117 6.56 5.30 -2.39
C LEU A 117 6.03 3.87 -2.53
N ALA A 118 5.04 3.49 -1.73
CA ALA A 118 4.42 2.17 -1.76
C ALA A 118 3.78 1.88 -3.12
N GLU A 119 3.09 2.86 -3.71
CA GLU A 119 2.53 2.76 -5.05
C GLU A 119 3.60 2.58 -6.13
N GLN A 120 4.68 3.37 -6.09
CA GLN A 120 5.79 3.26 -7.06
C GLN A 120 6.50 1.90 -6.98
N LEU A 121 6.65 1.36 -5.77
CA LEU A 121 7.37 0.11 -5.54
C LEU A 121 6.53 -1.12 -5.88
N THR A 122 5.24 -1.10 -5.53
CA THR A 122 4.36 -2.26 -5.63
C THR A 122 3.46 -2.24 -6.87
N MET A 123 3.39 -1.12 -7.60
CA MET A 123 2.51 -0.92 -8.75
C MET A 123 1.06 -1.33 -8.44
N ALA A 124 0.44 -0.70 -7.45
CA ALA A 124 -0.90 -1.07 -6.99
C ALA A 124 -0.99 -2.49 -6.36
N GLY A 125 0.06 -2.94 -5.66
CA GLY A 125 0.10 -4.30 -5.08
C GLY A 125 0.26 -5.44 -6.10
N ARG A 126 0.64 -5.15 -7.35
CA ARG A 126 0.77 -6.13 -8.44
C ARG A 126 2.19 -6.64 -8.65
N LYS A 127 3.20 -5.92 -8.15
CA LYS A 127 4.61 -6.21 -8.41
C LYS A 127 5.40 -6.29 -7.11
N LYS A 128 6.28 -7.29 -7.01
CA LYS A 128 7.26 -7.41 -5.92
C LYS A 128 8.37 -6.35 -6.12
N PRO A 129 8.59 -5.42 -5.17
CA PRO A 129 9.75 -4.54 -5.15
C PRO A 129 11.05 -5.35 -5.05
N GLY A 130 12.16 -4.77 -5.49
CA GLY A 130 13.47 -5.42 -5.37
C GLY A 130 13.87 -5.65 -3.90
N SER A 131 14.47 -6.80 -3.59
CA SER A 131 14.85 -7.18 -2.22
C SER A 131 15.68 -6.10 -1.49
N ARG A 132 16.60 -5.44 -2.20
CA ARG A 132 17.44 -4.39 -1.63
C ARG A 132 16.66 -3.19 -1.09
N ILE A 133 15.59 -2.76 -1.76
CA ILE A 133 14.78 -1.64 -1.27
C ILE A 133 13.86 -2.07 -0.14
N VAL A 134 13.39 -3.32 -0.14
CA VAL A 134 12.61 -3.90 0.97
C VAL A 134 13.44 -3.99 2.24
N ALA A 135 14.68 -4.48 2.15
CA ALA A 135 15.60 -4.54 3.29
C ALA A 135 15.88 -3.15 3.88
N MET A 136 16.08 -2.15 3.02
CA MET A 136 16.23 -0.77 3.46
C MET A 136 14.97 -0.19 4.11
N PHE A 137 13.78 -0.49 3.56
CA PHE A 137 12.52 -0.08 4.16
C PHE A 137 12.35 -0.70 5.55
N ARG A 138 12.63 -2.00 5.70
CA ARG A 138 12.64 -2.68 7.00
C ARG A 138 13.59 -1.98 7.98
N GLU A 139 14.86 -1.85 7.63
CA GLU A 139 15.90 -1.27 8.50
C GLU A 139 15.56 0.14 8.98
N ARG A 140 15.04 0.98 8.08
CA ARG A 140 14.82 2.40 8.37
C ARG A 140 13.47 2.68 9.00
N MET A 141 12.44 1.92 8.64
CA MET A 141 11.06 2.21 9.01
C MET A 141 10.48 1.21 10.02
N MET A 142 10.87 -0.06 9.94
CA MET A 142 10.23 -1.13 10.71
C MET A 142 11.03 -1.59 11.92
N ASP A 143 12.35 -1.73 11.81
CA ASP A 143 13.17 -2.28 12.90
C ASP A 143 13.12 -1.44 14.18
N ASN A 144 13.00 -0.11 14.00
CA ASN A 144 12.86 0.90 15.05
C ASN A 144 11.41 1.35 15.28
N LEU A 145 10.42 0.68 14.67
CA LEU A 145 9.00 0.99 14.81
C LEU A 145 8.59 2.43 14.41
N GLU A 146 9.41 3.13 13.63
CA GLU A 146 9.14 4.50 13.16
C GLU A 146 7.80 4.58 12.41
N LEU A 147 7.53 3.59 11.55
CA LEU A 147 6.33 3.52 10.75
C LEU A 147 5.03 3.50 11.58
N LEU A 148 5.07 2.92 12.79
CA LEU A 148 3.91 2.84 13.69
C LEU A 148 3.48 4.21 14.24
N GLN A 149 4.33 5.23 14.14
CA GLN A 149 4.00 6.58 14.63
C GLN A 149 3.01 7.32 13.72
N ILE A 150 2.76 6.81 12.51
CA ILE A 150 1.77 7.34 11.55
C ILE A 150 0.38 6.79 11.95
N PRO A 151 -0.57 7.65 12.37
CA PRO A 151 -1.87 7.20 12.88
C PRO A 151 -2.83 6.93 11.72
N LEU A 152 -2.80 5.71 11.15
CA LEU A 152 -3.67 5.35 10.02
C LEU A 152 -5.16 5.56 10.32
N GLU A 153 -5.59 5.29 11.55
CA GLU A 153 -6.98 5.49 12.03
C GLU A 153 -7.48 6.94 11.93
N LYS A 154 -6.56 7.92 11.97
CA LYS A 154 -6.89 9.36 11.89
C LYS A 154 -6.76 9.91 10.48
N LEU A 155 -6.24 9.10 9.56
CA LEU A 155 -6.00 9.47 8.18
C LEU A 155 -7.04 8.76 7.33
N SER A 156 -7.71 9.48 6.43
CA SER A 156 -8.66 8.88 5.50
C SER A 156 -7.92 8.02 4.47
N VAL A 157 -7.62 6.77 4.81
CA VAL A 157 -6.89 5.81 3.96
C VAL A 157 -7.85 5.19 2.96
N SER A 158 -7.59 5.34 1.67
CA SER A 158 -8.40 4.67 0.65
C SER A 158 -8.03 3.17 0.52
N PRO A 159 -8.95 2.31 0.01
CA PRO A 159 -8.66 0.90 -0.24
C PRO A 159 -7.40 0.67 -1.10
N ARG A 160 -7.18 1.54 -2.11
CA ARG A 160 -5.97 1.49 -2.96
C ARG A 160 -4.71 1.83 -2.17
N GLN A 161 -4.74 2.85 -1.31
CA GLN A 161 -3.60 3.24 -0.49
C GLN A 161 -3.22 2.15 0.51
N ILE A 162 -4.21 1.58 1.21
CA ILE A 162 -3.92 0.52 2.19
C ILE A 162 -3.39 -0.74 1.50
N SER A 163 -3.87 -1.06 0.29
CA SER A 163 -3.34 -2.19 -0.50
C SER A 163 -1.85 -2.03 -0.81
N ASN A 164 -1.45 -0.85 -1.27
CA ASN A 164 -0.04 -0.53 -1.55
C ASN A 164 0.84 -0.61 -0.29
N ILE A 165 0.39 0.02 0.79
CA ILE A 165 1.11 0.03 2.05
C ILE A 165 1.23 -1.40 2.59
N SER A 166 0.14 -2.16 2.58
CA SER A 166 0.09 -3.53 3.05
C SER A 166 1.05 -4.44 2.29
N ALA A 167 1.11 -4.33 0.96
CA ALA A 167 2.06 -5.07 0.13
C ALA A 167 3.52 -4.79 0.53
N LEU A 168 3.88 -3.51 0.73
CA LEU A 168 5.24 -3.13 1.10
C LEU A 168 5.59 -3.58 2.52
N VAL A 169 4.67 -3.42 3.47
CA VAL A 169 4.82 -3.84 4.87
C VAL A 169 4.97 -5.35 4.97
N LEU A 170 4.12 -6.12 4.27
CA LEU A 170 4.14 -7.57 4.29
C LEU A 170 5.48 -8.13 3.77
N LEU A 171 6.04 -7.53 2.72
CA LEU A 171 7.37 -7.90 2.26
C LEU A 171 8.48 -7.51 3.23
N GLY A 172 8.33 -6.37 3.92
CA GLY A 172 9.21 -5.99 5.02
C GLY A 172 9.17 -6.98 6.18
N LEU A 173 7.99 -7.52 6.51
CA LEU A 173 7.81 -8.57 7.52
C LEU A 173 8.44 -9.91 7.08
N VAL A 174 8.31 -10.29 5.80
CA VAL A 174 9.01 -11.46 5.22
C VAL A 174 10.51 -11.30 5.35
N ASP A 175 11.04 -10.14 4.98
CA ASP A 175 12.47 -9.86 5.09
C ASP A 175 12.94 -9.79 6.56
N MET A 176 12.08 -9.32 7.47
CA MET A 176 12.32 -9.35 8.91
C MET A 176 12.37 -10.80 9.44
N HIS A 177 11.42 -11.66 9.08
CA HIS A 177 11.41 -13.07 9.51
C HIS A 177 12.64 -13.84 9.01
N ARG A 178 13.14 -13.53 7.80
CA ARG A 178 14.36 -14.16 7.26
C ARG A 178 15.62 -13.81 8.05
N GLN A 179 15.70 -12.60 8.60
CA GLN A 179 16.85 -12.17 9.42
C GLN A 179 16.69 -12.51 10.90
N ASP A 180 15.48 -12.36 11.43
CA ASP A 180 15.13 -12.58 12.83
C ASP A 180 13.79 -13.34 12.91
N PRO A 181 13.82 -14.69 12.88
CA PRO A 181 12.61 -15.49 12.91
C PRO A 181 11.73 -15.24 14.15
N GLY A 182 12.33 -14.91 15.30
CA GLY A 182 11.68 -14.72 16.59
C GLY A 182 11.05 -13.34 16.81
N SER A 183 11.04 -12.48 15.79
CA SER A 183 10.48 -11.11 15.82
C SER A 183 8.94 -11.06 15.83
N ASP A 184 8.24 -12.12 16.22
CA ASP A 184 6.79 -12.28 16.09
C ASP A 184 6.01 -11.15 16.77
N GLY A 185 6.44 -10.70 17.96
CA GLY A 185 5.84 -9.57 18.65
C GLY A 185 5.95 -8.23 17.90
N LYS A 186 6.99 -8.04 17.07
CA LYS A 186 7.07 -6.87 16.18
C LYS A 186 6.12 -7.02 14.99
N LYS A 187 6.01 -8.22 14.41
CA LYS A 187 5.13 -8.48 13.26
C LYS A 187 3.66 -8.20 13.61
N ILE A 188 3.21 -8.68 14.77
CA ILE A 188 1.84 -8.44 15.26
C ILE A 188 1.53 -6.95 15.34
N LYS A 189 2.44 -6.14 15.91
CA LYS A 189 2.24 -4.67 15.98
C LYS A 189 2.04 -4.01 14.63
N PHE A 190 2.73 -4.47 13.59
CA PHE A 190 2.52 -3.96 12.22
C PHE A 190 1.20 -4.40 11.62
N LEU A 191 0.75 -5.62 11.89
CA LEU A 191 -0.55 -6.11 11.43
C LEU A 191 -1.70 -5.38 12.14
N GLU A 192 -1.61 -5.18 13.46
CA GLU A 192 -2.56 -4.37 14.23
C GLU A 192 -2.61 -2.92 13.72
N TRP A 193 -1.45 -2.35 13.40
CA TRP A 193 -1.37 -1.01 12.81
C TRP A 193 -2.06 -0.93 11.45
N LEU A 194 -1.87 -1.92 10.56
CA LEU A 194 -2.61 -2.02 9.29
C LEU A 194 -4.12 -2.16 9.53
N ALA A 195 -4.52 -2.95 10.52
CA ALA A 195 -5.92 -3.12 10.91
C ALA A 195 -6.57 -1.80 11.34
N GLY A 196 -5.81 -0.94 12.03
CA GLY A 196 -6.26 0.38 12.49
C GLY A 196 -6.70 1.33 11.37
N SER A 197 -6.34 1.06 10.11
CA SER A 197 -6.82 1.83 8.96
C SER A 197 -8.32 1.68 8.68
N GLY A 198 -8.96 0.61 9.18
CA GLY A 198 -10.37 0.32 8.94
C GLY A 198 -10.72 -0.10 7.50
N SER A 199 -9.73 -0.18 6.59
CA SER A 199 -9.91 -0.57 5.20
C SER A 199 -9.26 -1.92 4.93
N GLN A 200 -9.93 -2.80 4.18
CA GLN A 200 -9.34 -4.07 3.76
C GLN A 200 -8.46 -3.88 2.51
N PRO A 201 -7.20 -4.34 2.53
CA PRO A 201 -6.34 -4.34 1.36
C PRO A 201 -6.81 -5.36 0.32
N THR A 202 -6.59 -5.04 -0.95
CA THR A 202 -6.85 -5.91 -2.10
C THR A 202 -5.53 -6.14 -2.84
N LEU A 203 -4.91 -7.29 -2.60
CA LEU A 203 -3.64 -7.69 -3.22
C LEU A 203 -3.90 -8.60 -4.43
N SER A 204 -3.00 -8.61 -5.41
CA SER A 204 -3.16 -9.50 -6.56
C SER A 204 -2.94 -10.97 -6.17
N ASP A 205 -3.70 -11.88 -6.78
CA ASP A 205 -3.59 -13.33 -6.56
C ASP A 205 -2.16 -13.84 -6.68
N THR A 206 -1.43 -13.35 -7.69
CA THR A 206 -0.02 -13.68 -7.91
C THR A 206 0.86 -13.28 -6.74
N PHE A 207 0.64 -12.09 -6.18
CA PHE A 207 1.40 -11.58 -5.04
C PHE A 207 1.08 -12.37 -3.77
N VAL A 208 -0.20 -12.65 -3.52
CA VAL A 208 -0.67 -13.42 -2.37
C VAL A 208 -0.07 -14.82 -2.38
N CYS A 209 -0.16 -15.55 -3.49
CA CYS A 209 0.40 -16.90 -3.63
C CYS A 209 1.93 -16.95 -3.41
N GLU A 210 2.66 -15.89 -3.77
CA GLU A 210 4.11 -15.82 -3.50
C GLU A 210 4.39 -15.60 -2.01
N VAL A 211 3.65 -14.68 -1.38
CA VAL A 211 3.83 -14.38 0.04
C VAL A 211 3.40 -15.56 0.92
N GLU A 212 2.37 -16.31 0.54
CA GLU A 212 1.95 -17.53 1.25
C GLU A 212 3.10 -18.53 1.41
N LYS A 213 3.94 -18.69 0.37
CA LYS A 213 5.13 -19.55 0.45
C LYS A 213 6.16 -19.02 1.43
N ASP A 214 6.35 -17.71 1.47
CA ASP A 214 7.29 -17.02 2.35
C ASP A 214 6.79 -16.95 3.82
N THR A 215 5.47 -17.11 4.04
CA THR A 215 4.80 -16.99 5.35
C THR A 215 4.38 -18.32 5.96
N ALA A 216 4.46 -19.43 5.22
CA ALA A 216 4.12 -20.78 5.70
C ALA A 216 4.91 -21.23 6.95
N SER A 217 6.10 -20.65 7.19
CA SER A 217 6.91 -20.92 8.38
C SER A 217 6.59 -20.04 9.58
N TRP A 218 5.70 -19.06 9.44
CA TRP A 218 5.36 -18.13 10.51
C TRP A 218 4.50 -18.80 11.57
N ALA A 219 4.48 -18.23 12.78
CA ALA A 219 3.58 -18.67 13.84
C ALA A 219 2.10 -18.55 13.40
N GLU A 220 1.26 -19.49 13.85
CA GLU A 220 -0.13 -19.61 13.39
C GLU A 220 -0.97 -18.38 13.69
N ASP A 221 -0.75 -17.74 14.84
CA ASP A 221 -1.40 -16.51 15.26
C ASP A 221 -1.15 -15.36 14.27
N ILE A 222 0.09 -15.23 13.80
CA ILE A 222 0.47 -14.23 12.78
C ILE A 222 -0.18 -14.56 11.44
N GLN A 223 -0.19 -15.83 11.04
CA GLN A 223 -0.84 -16.26 9.80
C GLN A 223 -2.35 -15.99 9.85
N ARG A 224 -3.02 -16.28 10.97
CA ARG A 224 -4.45 -15.98 11.17
C ARG A 224 -4.73 -14.48 11.05
N GLU A 225 -3.86 -13.65 11.60
CA GLU A 225 -4.00 -12.20 11.50
C GLU A 225 -3.80 -11.70 10.06
N CYS A 226 -2.84 -12.25 9.31
CA CYS A 226 -2.69 -12.00 7.88
C CYS A 226 -3.94 -12.43 7.09
N VAL A 227 -4.57 -13.56 7.41
CA VAL A 227 -5.83 -14.00 6.77
C VAL A 227 -6.97 -13.04 7.11
N ARG A 228 -7.10 -12.62 8.38
CA ARG A 228 -8.12 -11.66 8.83
C ARG A 228 -8.04 -10.33 8.06
N LEU A 229 -6.83 -9.90 7.74
CA LEU A 229 -6.55 -8.70 6.96
C LEU A 229 -6.62 -8.91 5.44
N GLY A 230 -6.87 -10.13 4.95
CA GLY A 230 -6.89 -10.42 3.51
C GLY A 230 -5.52 -10.36 2.83
N LEU A 231 -4.43 -10.48 3.60
CA LEU A 231 -3.05 -10.46 3.10
C LEU A 231 -2.60 -11.83 2.54
N ILE A 232 -3.15 -12.91 3.10
CA ILE A 232 -3.00 -14.30 2.66
C ILE A 232 -4.36 -15.02 2.72
N ARG A 233 -4.52 -16.16 2.04
CA ARG A 233 -5.78 -16.92 1.98
C ARG A 233 -5.83 -18.09 2.94
N ILE A 234 -4.69 -18.72 3.22
CA ILE A 234 -4.64 -20.00 3.93
C ILE A 234 -3.67 -19.92 5.11
N VAL A 235 -4.07 -20.50 6.24
CA VAL A 235 -3.17 -20.80 7.37
C VAL A 235 -2.56 -22.17 7.13
N THR A 236 -1.24 -22.25 7.12
CA THR A 236 -0.52 -23.51 6.99
C THR A 236 -0.34 -24.11 8.37
N PHE A 237 -1.07 -25.19 8.66
CA PHE A 237 -0.88 -25.97 9.87
C PHE A 237 0.37 -26.82 9.72
N ARG A 238 1.40 -26.56 10.53
CA ARG A 238 2.51 -27.49 10.68
C ARG A 238 2.03 -28.65 11.54
N THR A 239 1.54 -29.71 10.92
CA THR A 239 1.53 -31.02 11.56
C THR A 239 2.99 -31.39 11.83
N GLU A 240 3.36 -31.56 13.09
CA GLU A 240 4.64 -32.15 13.48
C GLU A 240 4.67 -33.61 13.00
N SER A 241 4.93 -33.84 11.72
CA SER A 241 5.08 -35.17 11.12
C SER A 241 5.74 -35.06 9.75
N GLU A 242 7.01 -34.64 9.72
CA GLU A 242 7.88 -34.91 8.57
C GLU A 242 9.20 -35.51 9.02
N THR A 243 9.14 -36.80 9.34
CA THR A 243 10.18 -37.76 8.95
C THR A 243 9.48 -39.01 8.46
N GLN A 244 9.13 -39.04 7.18
CA GLN A 244 9.33 -40.16 6.25
C GLN A 244 8.52 -39.94 4.96
N THR A 245 9.25 -39.91 3.86
CA THR A 245 8.80 -39.82 2.47
C THR A 245 7.75 -40.88 2.11
N PRO A 246 6.74 -40.57 1.25
CA PRO A 246 5.76 -41.54 0.80
C PRO A 246 6.33 -42.41 -0.33
N LYS A 247 6.43 -43.73 -0.11
CA LYS A 247 6.45 -44.70 -1.20
C LYS A 247 5.01 -44.97 -1.63
N LYS A 248 4.77 -44.77 -2.92
CA LYS A 248 3.62 -45.28 -3.67
C LYS A 248 3.42 -46.76 -3.36
N GLU A 249 2.19 -47.16 -3.04
CA GLU A 249 1.61 -48.39 -3.56
C GLU A 249 0.08 -48.36 -3.47
N THR A 250 -0.50 -48.33 -4.66
CA THR A 250 -1.76 -48.97 -5.10
C THR A 250 -2.80 -49.37 -4.06
N ALA A 251 -3.97 -48.78 -4.26
CA ALA A 251 -5.28 -49.28 -3.84
C ALA A 251 -5.39 -50.81 -3.93
N LYS A 252 -5.69 -51.43 -2.78
CA LYS A 252 -6.63 -52.54 -2.69
C LYS A 252 -7.63 -52.24 -1.58
N SER A 253 -8.88 -52.28 -1.99
CA SER A 253 -10.05 -52.42 -1.13
C SER A 253 -9.86 -53.62 -0.21
N GLU A 254 -9.72 -53.38 1.08
CA GLU A 254 -10.11 -54.35 2.10
C GLU A 254 -11.30 -53.76 2.86
N ILE A 255 -12.44 -54.40 2.61
CA ILE A 255 -13.62 -54.32 3.45
C ILE A 255 -13.17 -54.72 4.85
N ALA A 256 -13.03 -53.75 5.74
CA ALA A 256 -12.89 -54.01 7.16
C ALA A 256 -14.23 -54.58 7.64
N HIS A 257 -14.32 -55.91 7.66
CA HIS A 257 -15.11 -56.61 8.64
C HIS A 257 -14.65 -56.08 10.01
N VAL A 258 -15.47 -55.22 10.61
CA VAL A 258 -15.38 -54.91 12.03
C VAL A 258 -15.83 -56.18 12.76
N THR A 259 -14.89 -57.11 12.93
CA THR A 259 -15.00 -58.22 13.87
C THR A 259 -13.92 -58.05 14.93
N ASP A 260 -13.91 -56.89 15.58
CA ASP A 260 -13.25 -56.74 16.88
C ASP A 260 -14.33 -56.34 17.89
N PHE A 261 -15.13 -57.35 18.26
CA PHE A 261 -15.82 -57.35 19.55
C PHE A 261 -14.81 -57.88 20.58
N ASP A 262 -13.71 -57.13 20.76
CA ASP A 262 -12.70 -57.40 21.78
C ASP A 262 -13.24 -56.90 23.13
N GLY A 263 -14.09 -57.74 23.69
CA GLY A 263 -14.79 -57.50 24.94
C GLY A 263 -15.71 -58.66 25.31
N VAL A 264 -15.43 -59.87 24.83
CA VAL A 264 -15.90 -61.06 25.54
C VAL A 264 -15.02 -61.12 26.79
N PRO A 265 -15.58 -60.96 28.02
CA PRO A 265 -14.80 -61.28 29.19
C PRO A 265 -14.34 -62.71 28.97
N LYS A 266 -13.02 -62.94 29.00
CA LYS A 266 -12.49 -64.28 29.22
C LYS A 266 -13.31 -64.82 30.39
N ILE A 267 -14.20 -65.75 30.11
CA ILE A 267 -14.67 -66.69 31.10
C ILE A 267 -13.36 -67.32 31.53
N GLU A 268 -12.81 -66.83 32.64
CA GLU A 268 -11.84 -67.60 33.39
C GLU A 268 -12.46 -68.97 33.45
N GLN A 269 -11.77 -69.96 32.88
CA GLN A 269 -12.04 -71.36 33.15
C GLN A 269 -11.75 -71.54 34.64
N GLY A 270 -12.68 -71.03 35.46
CA GLY A 270 -12.78 -71.29 36.86
C GLY A 270 -12.83 -72.79 36.97
N LYS A 271 -11.87 -73.32 37.73
CA LYS A 271 -11.84 -74.66 38.30
C LYS A 271 -13.15 -75.36 38.02
N GLY A 272 -13.15 -76.31 37.08
CA GLY A 272 -14.28 -77.18 36.92
C GLY A 272 -14.56 -77.81 38.27
N THR A 273 -15.54 -77.27 39.00
CA THR A 273 -16.25 -78.01 40.02
C THR A 273 -16.92 -79.11 39.22
N THR A 274 -16.24 -80.24 39.13
CA THR A 274 -16.83 -81.50 38.72
C THR A 274 -18.02 -81.71 39.64
N ILE A 275 -19.21 -81.32 39.18
CA ILE A 275 -20.50 -81.46 39.90
C ILE A 275 -20.77 -82.94 40.23
N TRP A 276 -20.07 -83.86 39.54
CA TRP A 276 -20.18 -85.29 39.70
C TRP A 276 -18.86 -85.91 40.17
N ASP A 277 -18.63 -85.88 41.49
CA ASP A 277 -17.70 -86.79 42.14
C ASP A 277 -18.49 -87.94 42.78
N ARG A 278 -18.38 -89.15 42.23
CA ARG A 278 -19.05 -90.38 42.71
C ARG A 278 -18.71 -90.74 44.17
N SER A 279 -17.70 -90.10 44.76
CA SER A 279 -17.26 -90.32 46.14
C SER A 279 -17.77 -89.29 47.16
N SER A 280 -18.50 -88.25 46.69
CA SER A 280 -19.08 -87.22 47.55
C SER A 280 -20.55 -87.54 47.88
N GLY A 281 -20.94 -87.38 49.15
CA GLY A 281 -22.32 -87.59 49.59
C GLY A 281 -23.31 -86.63 48.91
N PRO A 282 -24.58 -87.01 48.74
CA PRO A 282 -25.57 -86.28 47.94
C PRO A 282 -25.79 -84.82 48.36
N VAL A 283 -25.53 -84.49 49.63
CA VAL A 283 -25.64 -83.13 50.17
C VAL A 283 -24.58 -82.18 49.57
N ARG A 284 -23.33 -82.63 49.39
CA ARG A 284 -22.26 -81.79 48.83
C ARG A 284 -22.42 -81.52 47.33
N GLN A 285 -23.03 -82.47 46.60
CA GLN A 285 -23.36 -82.27 45.19
C GLN A 285 -24.49 -81.24 45.02
N LEU A 286 -25.48 -81.25 45.93
CA LEU A 286 -26.54 -80.24 45.96
C LEU A 286 -25.99 -78.84 46.28
N GLU A 287 -25.03 -78.74 47.21
CA GLU A 287 -24.33 -77.47 47.52
C GLU A 287 -23.57 -76.92 46.30
N ALA A 288 -22.81 -77.75 45.59
CA ALA A 288 -22.09 -77.32 44.38
C ALA A 288 -23.03 -76.87 43.24
N VAL A 289 -24.20 -77.52 43.10
CA VAL A 289 -25.24 -77.10 42.14
C VAL A 289 -25.86 -75.77 42.57
N ALA A 290 -26.10 -75.57 43.87
CA ALA A 290 -26.64 -74.32 44.39
C ALA A 290 -25.67 -73.14 44.18
N GLU A 291 -24.38 -73.33 44.45
CA GLU A 291 -23.35 -72.31 44.20
C GLU A 291 -23.25 -71.97 42.70
N TYR A 292 -23.32 -72.97 41.81
CA TYR A 292 -23.32 -72.73 40.38
C TYR A 292 -24.57 -71.95 39.92
N LEU A 293 -25.76 -72.28 40.45
CA LEU A 293 -26.99 -71.53 40.16
C LEU A 293 -26.89 -70.07 40.62
N ILE A 294 -26.34 -69.81 41.81
CA ILE A 294 -26.11 -68.45 42.30
C ILE A 294 -25.16 -67.68 41.37
N SER A 295 -24.05 -68.31 40.95
CA SER A 295 -23.09 -67.68 40.02
C SER A 295 -23.72 -67.36 38.64
N LEU A 296 -24.62 -68.21 38.16
CA LEU A 296 -25.38 -67.97 36.93
C LEU A 296 -26.39 -66.84 37.10
N GLU A 297 -27.06 -66.74 38.25
CA GLU A 297 -28.00 -65.65 38.54
C GLU A 297 -27.28 -64.30 38.62
N GLU A 298 -26.10 -64.25 39.24
CA GLU A 298 -25.24 -63.06 39.29
C GLU A 298 -24.77 -62.63 37.90
N TYR A 299 -24.34 -63.59 37.07
CA TYR A 299 -23.96 -63.34 35.67
C TYR A 299 -25.14 -62.86 34.82
N LEU A 300 -26.33 -63.43 34.99
CA LEU A 300 -27.54 -62.96 34.31
C LEU A 300 -27.93 -61.55 34.76
N ALA A 301 -27.72 -61.21 36.03
CA ALA A 301 -27.96 -59.88 36.56
C ALA A 301 -26.95 -58.85 36.00
N SER A 302 -25.68 -59.21 35.86
CA SER A 302 -24.67 -58.33 35.23
C SER A 302 -24.97 -58.11 33.75
N LEU A 303 -25.29 -59.17 33.00
CA LEU A 303 -25.66 -59.06 31.57
C LEU A 303 -26.90 -58.19 31.36
N LYS A 304 -27.91 -58.31 32.25
CA LYS A 304 -29.08 -57.43 32.20
C LYS A 304 -28.70 -55.97 32.41
N LYS A 305 -27.81 -55.65 33.36
CA LYS A 305 -27.33 -54.27 33.58
C LYS A 305 -26.57 -53.75 32.37
N GLU A 306 -25.68 -54.55 31.79
CA GLU A 306 -24.95 -54.20 30.57
C GLU A 306 -25.91 -53.93 29.40
N LEU A 307 -26.91 -54.79 29.20
CA LEU A 307 -27.92 -54.62 28.15
C LEU A 307 -28.70 -53.31 28.32
N HIS A 308 -29.12 -52.96 29.54
CA HIS A 308 -29.80 -51.68 29.82
C HIS A 308 -28.86 -50.49 29.57
N SER A 309 -27.57 -50.60 29.92
CA SER A 309 -26.59 -49.54 29.66
C SER A 309 -26.35 -49.32 28.16
N ILE A 310 -26.28 -50.41 27.38
CA ILE A 310 -26.12 -50.35 25.93
C ILE A 310 -27.36 -49.75 25.27
N GLN A 311 -28.56 -50.11 25.74
CA GLN A 311 -29.80 -49.51 25.25
C GLN A 311 -29.87 -48.00 25.51
N ALA A 312 -29.50 -47.56 26.72
CA ALA A 312 -29.44 -46.13 27.04
C ALA A 312 -28.43 -45.38 26.16
N ASN A 313 -27.26 -45.96 25.93
CA ASN A 313 -26.24 -45.38 25.04
C ASN A 313 -26.75 -45.30 23.59
N LEU A 314 -27.36 -46.36 23.07
CA LEU A 314 -27.92 -46.39 21.72
C LEU A 314 -28.98 -45.30 21.51
N ASP A 315 -29.87 -45.10 22.48
CA ASP A 315 -30.90 -44.07 22.38
C ASP A 315 -30.30 -42.65 22.46
N SER A 316 -29.23 -42.47 23.26
CA SER A 316 -28.48 -41.21 23.31
C SER A 316 -27.78 -40.90 21.97
N GLU A 317 -27.15 -41.89 21.34
CA GLU A 317 -26.49 -41.74 20.04
C GLU A 317 -27.49 -41.45 18.92
N LYS A 318 -28.65 -42.13 18.91
CA LYS A 318 -29.73 -41.84 17.95
C LYS A 318 -30.18 -40.39 18.04
N LYS A 319 -30.32 -39.87 19.26
CA LYS A 319 -30.71 -38.47 19.48
C LYS A 319 -29.64 -37.51 18.96
N GLN A 320 -28.37 -37.73 19.29
CA GLN A 320 -27.25 -36.91 18.80
C GLN A 320 -27.13 -36.95 17.26
N ARG A 321 -27.36 -38.11 16.64
CA ARG A 321 -27.33 -38.25 15.18
C ARG A 321 -28.46 -37.47 14.52
N LEU A 322 -29.66 -37.47 15.10
CA LEU A 322 -30.78 -36.68 14.60
C LEU A 322 -30.49 -35.17 14.69
N GLU A 323 -29.98 -34.71 15.83
CA GLU A 323 -29.60 -33.31 16.04
C GLU A 323 -28.52 -32.85 15.04
N SER A 324 -27.52 -33.71 14.81
CA SER A 324 -26.46 -33.45 13.83
C SER A 324 -27.01 -33.39 12.40
N GLN A 325 -27.95 -34.27 12.04
CA GLN A 325 -28.60 -34.25 10.72
C GLN A 325 -29.43 -32.97 10.51
N MET A 326 -30.15 -32.51 11.54
CA MET A 326 -30.89 -31.25 11.48
C MET A 326 -29.95 -30.05 11.30
N LEU A 327 -28.82 -30.03 12.01
CA LEU A 327 -27.82 -28.97 11.88
C LEU A 327 -27.22 -28.95 10.47
N VAL A 328 -26.85 -30.11 9.93
CA VAL A 328 -26.32 -30.21 8.56
C VAL A 328 -27.34 -29.75 7.53
N ALA A 329 -28.62 -30.07 7.70
CA ALA A 329 -29.68 -29.60 6.80
C ALA A 329 -29.79 -28.07 6.84
N ARG A 330 -29.74 -27.46 8.03
CA ARG A 330 -29.76 -26.00 8.19
C ARG A 330 -28.55 -25.33 7.54
N LEU A 331 -27.35 -25.82 7.80
CA LEU A 331 -26.12 -25.28 7.20
C LEU A 331 -26.09 -25.41 5.68
N LYS A 332 -26.69 -26.46 5.12
CA LYS A 332 -26.85 -26.60 3.66
C LYS A 332 -27.78 -25.54 3.08
N GLU A 333 -28.85 -25.19 3.79
CA GLU A 333 -29.77 -24.15 3.35
C GLU A 333 -29.14 -22.76 3.46
N ASP A 334 -28.45 -22.48 4.57
CA ASP A 334 -27.70 -21.23 4.74
C ASP A 334 -26.64 -21.06 3.63
N ASN A 335 -25.89 -22.12 3.30
CA ASN A 335 -24.93 -22.10 2.19
C ASN A 335 -25.58 -21.83 0.82
N ARG A 336 -26.79 -22.36 0.57
CA ARG A 336 -27.52 -22.07 -0.67
C ARG A 336 -27.94 -20.61 -0.74
N SER A 337 -28.44 -20.06 0.38
CA SER A 337 -28.80 -18.66 0.49
C SER A 337 -27.61 -17.74 0.24
N LEU A 338 -26.47 -18.02 0.88
CA LEU A 338 -25.23 -17.26 0.69
C LEU A 338 -24.70 -17.38 -0.74
N ALA A 339 -24.81 -18.55 -1.37
CA ALA A 339 -24.42 -18.73 -2.77
C ALA A 339 -25.28 -17.89 -3.73
N LEU A 340 -26.59 -17.77 -3.47
CA LEU A 340 -27.48 -16.91 -4.24
C LEU A 340 -27.11 -15.43 -4.06
N GLN A 341 -26.90 -14.98 -2.83
CA GLN A 341 -26.49 -13.61 -2.54
C GLN A 341 -25.15 -13.24 -3.20
N ASN A 342 -24.16 -14.14 -3.15
CA ASN A 342 -22.89 -13.94 -3.83
C ASN A 342 -23.06 -13.81 -5.34
N LYS A 343 -23.96 -14.61 -5.95
CA LYS A 343 -24.26 -14.49 -7.38
C LYS A 343 -24.90 -13.15 -7.71
N GLU A 344 -25.87 -12.71 -6.91
CA GLU A 344 -26.51 -11.39 -7.09
C GLU A 344 -25.50 -10.25 -6.95
N MET A 345 -24.66 -10.26 -5.90
CA MET A 345 -23.61 -9.26 -5.72
C MET A 345 -22.60 -9.26 -6.88
N SER A 346 -22.19 -10.44 -7.36
CA SER A 346 -21.29 -10.56 -8.52
C SER A 346 -21.91 -9.92 -9.77
N THR A 347 -23.19 -10.17 -10.04
CA THR A 347 -23.88 -9.55 -11.18
C THR A 347 -24.03 -8.03 -11.02
N GLY A 348 -24.26 -7.54 -9.79
CA GLY A 348 -24.29 -6.12 -9.49
C GLY A 348 -22.94 -5.44 -9.70
N LEU A 349 -21.85 -6.12 -9.32
CA LEU A 349 -20.48 -5.65 -9.51
C LEU A 349 -20.12 -5.54 -11.00
N GLU A 350 -20.44 -6.55 -11.82
CA GLU A 350 -20.23 -6.49 -13.27
C GLU A 350 -21.00 -5.34 -13.94
N ALA A 351 -22.22 -5.05 -13.48
CA ALA A 351 -23.01 -3.92 -13.98
C ALA A 351 -22.40 -2.56 -13.57
N ALA A 352 -21.90 -2.46 -12.34
CA ALA A 352 -21.19 -1.29 -11.84
C ALA A 352 -19.87 -1.05 -12.60
N GLU A 353 -19.10 -2.10 -12.89
CA GLU A 353 -17.86 -1.99 -13.67
C GLU A 353 -18.13 -1.48 -15.10
N LYS A 354 -19.19 -1.97 -15.75
CA LYS A 354 -19.59 -1.49 -17.09
C LYS A 354 -19.99 -0.02 -17.08
N THR A 355 -20.67 0.44 -16.04
CA THR A 355 -21.08 1.85 -15.90
C THR A 355 -19.88 2.77 -15.61
N VAL A 356 -18.95 2.35 -14.75
CA VAL A 356 -17.69 3.07 -14.52
C VAL A 356 -16.91 3.23 -15.83
N LEU A 357 -16.73 2.13 -16.58
CA LEU A 357 -15.99 2.17 -17.84
C LEU A 357 -16.66 3.07 -18.89
N HIS A 358 -17.99 3.11 -18.91
CA HIS A 358 -18.74 4.02 -19.76
C HIS A 358 -18.50 5.49 -19.36
N LEU A 359 -18.58 5.82 -18.07
CA LEU A 359 -18.35 7.17 -17.55
C LEU A 359 -16.91 7.64 -17.75
N GLU A 360 -15.93 6.76 -17.62
CA GLU A 360 -14.52 7.07 -17.90
C GLU A 360 -14.32 7.48 -19.36
N ARG A 361 -14.93 6.75 -20.31
CA ARG A 361 -14.90 7.11 -21.73
C ARG A 361 -15.59 8.44 -22.01
N GLU A 362 -16.72 8.72 -21.36
CA GLU A 362 -17.39 10.02 -21.50
C GLU A 362 -16.53 11.16 -20.97
N ALA A 363 -15.87 10.98 -19.81
CA ALA A 363 -14.97 11.97 -19.23
C ALA A 363 -13.75 12.23 -20.13
N GLU A 364 -13.17 11.19 -20.71
CA GLU A 364 -12.05 11.32 -21.65
C GLU A 364 -12.47 12.06 -22.92
N ASN A 365 -13.63 11.72 -23.48
CA ASN A 365 -14.18 12.42 -24.65
C ASN A 365 -14.44 13.90 -24.37
N ARG A 366 -15.03 14.24 -23.21
CA ARG A 366 -15.25 15.64 -22.81
C ARG A 366 -13.93 16.38 -22.60
N SER A 367 -12.95 15.75 -21.94
CA SER A 367 -11.63 16.36 -21.74
C SER A 367 -10.92 16.64 -23.06
N LYS A 368 -11.06 15.75 -24.05
CA LYS A 368 -10.49 15.95 -25.38
C LYS A 368 -11.18 17.11 -26.10
N ALA A 369 -12.52 17.15 -26.10
CA ALA A 369 -13.29 18.24 -26.70
C ALA A 369 -12.95 19.61 -26.10
N HIS A 370 -12.84 19.70 -24.76
CA HIS A 370 -12.43 20.95 -24.10
C HIS A 370 -11.00 21.36 -24.43
N ARG A 371 -10.07 20.41 -24.60
CA ARG A 371 -8.70 20.73 -25.02
C ARG A 371 -8.68 21.32 -26.44
N GLU A 372 -9.42 20.71 -27.36
CA GLU A 372 -9.56 21.21 -28.74
C GLU A 372 -10.20 22.61 -28.77
N GLU A 373 -11.16 22.88 -27.90
CA GLU A 373 -11.78 24.20 -27.75
C GLU A 373 -10.81 25.25 -27.20
N ILE A 374 -10.00 24.90 -26.19
CA ILE A 374 -8.96 25.78 -25.64
C ILE A 374 -7.92 26.10 -26.71
N ASP A 375 -7.44 25.10 -27.46
CA ASP A 375 -6.45 25.31 -28.52
C ASP A 375 -7.01 26.22 -29.63
N LEU A 376 -8.30 26.09 -29.96
CA LEU A 376 -8.97 26.99 -30.90
C LEU A 376 -9.01 28.43 -30.38
N LEU A 377 -9.40 28.64 -29.12
CA LEU A 377 -9.46 29.96 -28.50
C LEU A 377 -8.09 30.62 -28.40
N LEU A 378 -7.05 29.87 -28.04
CA LEU A 378 -5.67 30.37 -28.04
C LEU A 378 -5.24 30.81 -29.44
N SER A 379 -5.54 30.00 -30.47
CA SER A 379 -5.21 30.35 -31.85
C SER A 379 -5.95 31.61 -32.35
N GLN A 380 -7.16 31.87 -31.84
CA GLN A 380 -7.93 33.07 -32.15
C GLN A 380 -7.35 34.28 -31.43
N MET A 381 -7.03 34.15 -30.14
CA MET A 381 -6.40 35.19 -29.34
C MET A 381 -5.05 35.61 -29.94
N ASP A 382 -4.21 34.66 -30.35
CA ASP A 382 -2.92 34.96 -31.00
C ASP A 382 -3.14 35.80 -32.28
N LYS A 383 -4.08 35.41 -33.13
CA LYS A 383 -4.42 36.17 -34.35
C LYS A 383 -4.95 37.56 -34.05
N GLU A 384 -5.80 37.72 -33.03
CA GLU A 384 -6.30 39.03 -32.61
C GLU A 384 -5.19 39.91 -32.05
N THR A 385 -4.29 39.35 -31.22
CA THR A 385 -3.15 40.11 -30.69
C THR A 385 -2.20 40.56 -31.79
N ASP A 386 -1.89 39.70 -32.77
CA ASP A 386 -1.09 40.05 -33.94
C ASP A 386 -1.75 41.12 -34.80
N TYR A 387 -3.07 41.00 -35.03
CA TYR A 387 -3.84 42.00 -35.76
C TYR A 387 -3.82 43.35 -35.05
N ASN A 388 -4.15 43.38 -33.76
CA ASN A 388 -4.17 44.58 -32.94
C ASN A 388 -2.77 45.23 -32.87
N MET A 389 -1.71 44.43 -32.75
CA MET A 389 -0.33 44.91 -32.75
C MET A 389 0.06 45.51 -34.10
N LYS A 390 -0.35 44.90 -35.20
CA LYS A 390 -0.10 45.43 -36.56
C LYS A 390 -0.86 46.73 -36.80
N GLU A 391 -2.12 46.79 -36.38
CA GLU A 391 -2.94 48.00 -36.47
C GLU A 391 -2.33 49.14 -35.65
N PHE A 392 -1.90 48.86 -34.42
CA PHE A 392 -1.19 49.80 -33.56
C PHE A 392 0.08 50.34 -34.23
N LYS A 393 0.94 49.47 -34.78
CA LYS A 393 2.17 49.87 -35.50
C LYS A 393 1.85 50.76 -36.70
N ASN A 394 0.83 50.42 -37.48
CA ASN A 394 0.42 51.20 -38.65
C ASN A 394 -0.09 52.59 -38.26
N MET A 395 -0.93 52.69 -37.22
CA MET A 395 -1.42 53.98 -36.71
C MET A 395 -0.28 54.85 -36.19
N LEU A 396 0.66 54.26 -35.45
CA LEU A 396 1.82 54.97 -34.92
C LEU A 396 2.74 55.45 -36.06
N ALA A 397 3.02 54.58 -37.04
CA ALA A 397 3.83 54.92 -38.21
C ALA A 397 3.20 56.06 -39.03
N GLN A 398 1.89 56.05 -39.24
CA GLN A 398 1.18 57.13 -39.94
C GLN A 398 1.29 58.46 -39.18
N SER A 399 1.11 58.43 -37.85
CA SER A 399 1.21 59.62 -37.00
C SER A 399 2.63 60.21 -36.98
N LEU A 400 3.65 59.35 -36.91
CA LEU A 400 5.05 59.75 -36.99
C LEU A 400 5.43 60.28 -38.37
N ARG A 401 4.94 59.64 -39.44
CA ARG A 401 5.18 60.09 -40.82
C ARG A 401 4.64 61.49 -41.07
N LEU A 402 3.47 61.83 -40.51
CA LEU A 402 2.93 63.20 -40.58
C LEU A 402 3.85 64.21 -39.89
N GLN A 403 4.39 63.88 -38.71
CA GLN A 403 5.36 64.78 -38.05
C GLN A 403 6.65 64.89 -38.86
N TYR A 404 7.15 63.79 -39.41
CA TYR A 404 8.36 63.77 -40.23
C TYR A 404 8.23 64.59 -41.52
N MET A 405 7.08 64.53 -42.20
CA MET A 405 6.84 65.37 -43.39
C MET A 405 6.88 66.86 -43.04
N ASN A 406 6.33 67.26 -41.88
CA ASN A 406 6.45 68.63 -41.39
C ASN A 406 7.90 69.05 -41.09
N PHE A 407 8.80 68.12 -40.78
CA PHE A 407 10.24 68.41 -40.64
C PHE A 407 10.92 68.60 -41.99
N LEU A 408 10.62 67.73 -42.96
CA LEU A 408 11.17 67.80 -44.31
C LEU A 408 10.80 69.11 -45.03
N GLU A 409 9.57 69.59 -44.86
CA GLU A 409 9.10 70.84 -45.47
C GLU A 409 9.93 72.07 -45.08
N VAL A 410 10.68 71.99 -43.98
CA VAL A 410 11.50 73.09 -43.45
C VAL A 410 13.01 72.82 -43.49
N GLU A 411 13.44 71.68 -44.06
CA GLU A 411 14.85 71.24 -44.07
C GLU A 411 15.79 72.20 -44.82
N ASP A 412 15.36 72.72 -45.98
CA ASP A 412 16.15 73.63 -46.82
C ASP A 412 16.00 75.12 -46.43
N THR A 413 15.30 75.41 -45.34
CA THR A 413 15.04 76.79 -44.89
C THR A 413 16.19 77.28 -44.00
N PRO A 414 16.71 78.50 -44.21
CA PRO A 414 17.75 79.04 -43.34
C PRO A 414 17.24 79.14 -41.89
N MET A 415 18.05 78.66 -40.95
CA MET A 415 17.69 78.55 -39.54
C MET A 415 17.40 79.93 -38.92
N THR A 416 16.14 80.17 -38.57
CA THR A 416 15.69 81.35 -37.83
C THR A 416 15.31 80.98 -36.39
N ALA A 417 15.24 81.97 -35.49
CA ALA A 417 14.84 81.75 -34.10
C ALA A 417 13.42 81.13 -34.00
N ASP A 418 12.49 81.59 -34.83
CA ASP A 418 11.12 81.09 -34.88
C ASP A 418 11.07 79.64 -35.40
N LEU A 419 11.90 79.30 -36.38
CA LEU A 419 12.01 77.94 -36.90
C LEU A 419 12.58 76.98 -35.84
N GLY A 420 13.59 77.41 -35.08
CA GLY A 420 14.15 76.64 -33.97
C GLY A 420 13.12 76.33 -32.87
N GLU A 421 12.24 77.27 -32.55
CA GLU A 421 11.17 77.06 -31.56
C GLU A 421 10.06 76.13 -32.11
N HIS A 422 9.72 76.26 -33.40
CA HIS A 422 8.80 75.35 -34.09
C HIS A 422 9.31 73.89 -34.12
N LEU A 423 10.61 73.68 -34.33
CA LEU A 423 11.25 72.36 -34.28
C LEU A 423 11.19 71.76 -32.87
N ARG A 424 11.48 72.55 -31.82
CA ARG A 424 11.35 72.09 -30.42
C ARG A 424 9.92 71.69 -30.07
N TYR A 425 8.93 72.46 -30.53
CA TYR A 425 7.52 72.14 -30.35
C TYR A 425 7.14 70.82 -31.05
N SER A 426 7.59 70.63 -32.29
CA SER A 426 7.35 69.41 -33.08
C SER A 426 7.99 68.18 -32.44
N ILE A 427 9.20 68.30 -31.90
CA ILE A 427 9.88 67.22 -31.14
C ILE A 427 9.07 66.86 -29.88
N ARG A 428 8.64 67.85 -29.09
CA ARG A 428 7.78 67.61 -27.91
C ARG A 428 6.46 66.94 -28.29
N LYS A 429 5.90 67.27 -29.45
CA LYS A 429 4.67 66.67 -29.96
C LYS A 429 4.87 65.21 -30.34
N VAL A 430 6.02 64.82 -30.88
CA VAL A 430 6.40 63.42 -31.13
C VAL A 430 6.50 62.64 -29.83
N PHE A 431 7.18 63.16 -28.81
CA PHE A 431 7.30 62.50 -27.50
C PHE A 431 5.94 62.32 -26.81
N LYS A 432 5.09 63.36 -26.80
CA LYS A 432 3.71 63.24 -26.32
C LYS A 432 2.88 62.21 -27.07
N LEU A 433 3.11 62.05 -28.38
CA LEU A 433 2.44 61.04 -29.21
C LEU A 433 2.85 59.62 -28.82
N LEU A 434 4.12 59.41 -28.47
CA LEU A 434 4.66 58.13 -28.00
C LEU A 434 4.14 57.81 -26.58
N GLU A 435 4.18 58.79 -25.68
CA GLU A 435 3.66 58.67 -24.31
C GLU A 435 2.15 58.40 -24.27
N ALA A 436 1.36 59.12 -25.07
CA ALA A 436 -0.08 58.91 -25.18
C ALA A 436 -0.45 57.51 -25.70
N ARG A 437 0.51 56.80 -26.30
CA ARG A 437 0.39 55.43 -26.79
C ARG A 437 1.11 54.41 -25.90
N GLY A 438 1.54 54.82 -24.70
CA GLY A 438 2.12 53.96 -23.68
C GLY A 438 3.62 53.68 -23.84
N ILE A 439 4.30 54.35 -24.76
CA ILE A 439 5.76 54.25 -24.91
C ILE A 439 6.38 55.32 -24.00
N SER A 440 6.83 54.90 -22.83
CA SER A 440 7.52 55.78 -21.89
C SER A 440 8.95 56.03 -22.40
N VAL A 441 9.30 57.30 -22.57
CA VAL A 441 10.66 57.72 -22.91
C VAL A 441 11.26 58.26 -21.63
N GLU A 442 12.19 57.52 -21.03
CA GLU A 442 12.89 57.97 -19.83
C GLU A 442 13.72 59.21 -20.17
N GLU A 443 13.54 60.28 -19.38
CA GLU A 443 14.36 61.49 -19.45
C GLU A 443 15.80 61.14 -19.03
N GLY A 444 16.72 61.14 -19.99
CA GLY A 444 18.16 60.95 -19.75
C GLY A 444 18.87 62.21 -19.28
#